data_AF-A0A3E2BMJ7-F1
#
_entry.id   AF-A0A3E2BMJ7-F1
#
_cell.length_a   1.000
_cell.length_b   1.000
_cell.length_c   1.000
_cell.angle_alpha   90.00
_cell.angle_beta   90.00
_cell.angle_gamma   90.00
#
_symmetry.space_group_name_H-M   'P 1'
#
loop_
_entity.id
_entity.type
_entity.pdbx_description
1 polymer ?
#
loop_
_entity_poly.entity_id
_entity_poly.type
_entity_poly.pdbx_seq_one_letter_code
_entity_poly.pdbx_strand_id
1 'polypeptide(L)'
;MKGIKFVYILLNVLVLAAGLWLYGQTIPRASLPVLTTSAGQSPDVTTVNIILEEAGIGYDYCDVPTPEILADGVGLGDRESEPGFHAEVHTDLSKFKKGTPYRTVIMAIGASLKGMGASGLTVEAEEARLKKVIDYCQANKIFIIAVHIGGESKRGAPGSDNERMIEAVAPRSNLLIVTRDGNKDGRFSKIASQKNIPLVEVNYALEIVDLLKKVFE
;
A
#
# COMPACT_ATOMS: atom_id res chain seq x y z
N MET A 1 18.62 23.39 -65.68
CA MET A 1 18.45 24.53 -64.74
C MET A 1 17.02 25.05 -64.84
N LYS A 2 16.31 25.06 -63.70
CA LYS A 2 15.01 25.74 -63.40
C LYS A 2 13.78 25.22 -64.18
N GLY A 3 12.64 24.91 -63.57
CA GLY A 3 12.23 25.07 -62.19
C GLY A 3 10.89 24.36 -61.95
N ILE A 4 10.81 23.76 -60.77
CA ILE A 4 9.70 23.02 -60.19
C ILE A 4 8.56 23.98 -59.85
N LYS A 5 7.32 23.61 -60.18
CA LYS A 5 6.08 23.92 -59.44
C LYS A 5 4.87 23.36 -60.19
N PHE A 6 4.22 22.31 -59.66
CA PHE A 6 2.79 22.31 -59.27
C PHE A 6 2.30 20.91 -58.86
N VAL A 7 1.51 20.87 -57.77
CA VAL A 7 0.53 19.81 -57.36
C VAL A 7 1.08 18.56 -56.68
N TYR A 8 0.57 18.04 -55.55
CA TYR A 8 -0.22 18.45 -54.38
C TYR A 8 -0.27 17.17 -53.50
N ILE A 9 -0.27 17.31 -52.17
CA ILE A 9 -0.81 16.33 -51.20
C ILE A 9 -0.09 14.97 -51.09
N LEU A 10 0.76 14.85 -50.07
CA LEU A 10 0.96 13.61 -49.29
C LEU A 10 1.11 14.07 -47.84
N LEU A 11 -0.01 14.37 -47.21
CA LEU A 11 -0.71 13.47 -46.29
C LEU A 11 0.11 13.23 -45.02
N ASN A 12 -0.25 14.03 -44.01
CA ASN A 12 -0.18 13.71 -42.59
C ASN A 12 -0.14 12.20 -42.31
N VAL A 13 1.04 11.69 -41.98
CA VAL A 13 1.17 10.70 -40.92
C VAL A 13 2.42 11.08 -40.14
N LEU A 14 2.31 12.19 -39.40
CA LEU A 14 3.05 12.28 -38.15
C LEU A 14 2.58 11.07 -37.36
N VAL A 15 3.41 10.03 -37.31
CA VAL A 15 3.18 8.87 -36.46
C VAL A 15 3.25 9.41 -35.03
N LEU A 16 2.12 9.94 -34.54
CA LEU A 16 1.71 9.76 -33.16
C LEU A 16 1.57 8.24 -32.98
N ALA A 17 2.71 7.54 -32.90
CA ALA A 17 2.80 6.40 -32.02
C ALA A 17 2.75 7.01 -30.62
N ALA A 18 1.54 7.42 -30.22
CA ALA A 18 1.14 7.35 -28.84
C ALA A 18 1.47 5.91 -28.45
N GLY A 19 2.60 5.75 -27.78
CA GLY A 19 2.98 4.52 -27.15
C GLY A 19 1.91 4.22 -26.11
N LEU A 20 0.83 3.58 -26.57
CA LEU A 20 -0.01 2.75 -25.74
C LEU A 20 0.88 1.61 -25.29
N TRP A 21 1.74 1.90 -24.32
CA TRP A 21 2.28 0.91 -23.44
C TRP A 21 1.07 0.33 -22.72
N LEU A 22 0.51 -0.73 -23.31
CA LEU A 22 -0.31 -1.70 -22.60
C LEU A 22 0.62 -2.29 -21.54
N TYR A 23 0.71 -1.60 -20.40
CA TYR A 23 1.31 -2.11 -19.18
C TYR A 23 0.41 -3.27 -18.72
N GLY A 24 0.63 -4.45 -19.28
CA GLY A 24 0.29 -5.69 -18.60
C GLY A 24 1.18 -5.79 -17.37
N GLN A 25 0.84 -5.04 -16.32
CA GLN A 25 1.56 -5.05 -15.05
C GLN A 25 1.39 -6.45 -14.45
N THR A 26 2.46 -7.23 -14.50
CA THR A 26 2.53 -8.50 -13.78
C THR A 26 2.41 -8.20 -12.29
N ILE A 27 1.43 -8.82 -11.63
CA ILE A 27 1.25 -8.66 -10.19
C ILE A 27 2.53 -9.21 -9.50
N PRO A 28 3.24 -8.39 -8.71
CA PRO A 28 4.46 -8.81 -8.05
C PRO A 28 4.16 -9.85 -6.96
N ARG A 29 5.12 -10.75 -6.73
CA ARG A 29 5.06 -11.70 -5.61
C ARG A 29 5.60 -11.07 -4.33
N ALA A 30 4.90 -11.32 -3.23
CA ALA A 30 5.33 -11.01 -1.88
C ALA A 30 5.81 -12.28 -1.17
N SER A 31 6.30 -12.15 0.07
CA SER A 31 6.77 -13.31 0.83
C SER A 31 6.39 -13.21 2.31
N LEU A 32 6.19 -14.36 2.94
CA LEU A 32 6.00 -14.49 4.37
C LEU A 32 7.33 -14.33 5.12
N PRO A 33 7.33 -13.91 6.40
CA PRO A 33 6.17 -13.53 7.22
C PRO A 33 5.73 -12.06 6.99
N VAL A 34 4.49 -11.77 7.39
CA VAL A 34 3.80 -10.50 7.15
C VAL A 34 3.61 -9.73 8.45
N LEU A 35 3.84 -8.42 8.41
CA LEU A 35 3.35 -7.47 9.41
C LEU A 35 2.24 -6.61 8.78
N THR A 36 1.12 -6.43 9.47
CA THR A 36 0.09 -5.45 9.10
C THR A 36 0.14 -4.23 10.00
N THR A 37 -0.22 -3.08 9.45
CA THR A 37 -0.32 -1.84 10.21
C THR A 37 -1.29 -0.84 9.57
N SER A 38 -1.79 0.09 10.39
CA SER A 38 -2.59 1.22 9.94
C SER A 38 -1.69 2.40 9.57
N ALA A 39 -2.06 3.11 8.50
CA ALA A 39 -1.54 4.42 8.16
C ALA A 39 -2.67 5.45 8.30
N GLY A 40 -2.76 6.05 9.49
CA GLY A 40 -3.80 6.97 9.89
C GLY A 40 -4.79 6.42 10.93
N GLN A 41 -4.49 5.28 11.55
CA GLN A 41 -5.28 4.67 12.63
C GLN A 41 -6.75 4.43 12.28
N SER A 42 -7.02 4.12 10.99
CA SER A 42 -8.35 3.75 10.50
C SER A 42 -8.66 2.27 10.76
N PRO A 43 -9.94 1.92 10.98
CA PRO A 43 -10.40 0.52 11.05
C PRO A 43 -10.20 -0.26 9.73
N ASP A 44 -9.76 0.39 8.65
CA ASP A 44 -9.45 -0.30 7.39
C ASP A 44 -8.39 -1.40 7.59
N VAL A 45 -7.48 -1.26 8.56
CA VAL A 45 -6.51 -2.32 8.89
C VAL A 45 -7.19 -3.58 9.42
N THR A 46 -8.29 -3.45 10.17
CA THR A 46 -9.06 -4.60 10.64
C THR A 46 -9.67 -5.37 9.48
N THR A 47 -10.18 -4.65 8.46
CA THR A 47 -10.68 -5.30 7.25
C THR A 47 -9.56 -5.99 6.47
N VAL A 48 -8.36 -5.40 6.38
CA VAL A 48 -7.18 -6.04 5.79
C VAL A 48 -6.79 -7.31 6.54
N ASN A 49 -6.81 -7.27 7.88
CA ASN A 49 -6.53 -8.42 8.74
C ASN A 49 -7.53 -9.57 8.50
N ILE A 50 -8.83 -9.27 8.45
CA ILE A 50 -9.87 -10.27 8.10
C ILE A 50 -9.61 -10.87 6.71
N ILE A 51 -9.24 -10.05 5.72
CA ILE A 51 -8.92 -10.53 4.37
C ILE A 51 -7.72 -11.50 4.38
N LEU A 52 -6.71 -11.26 5.22
CA LEU A 52 -5.56 -12.17 5.37
C LEU A 52 -5.97 -13.49 6.02
N GLU A 53 -6.84 -13.45 7.02
CA GLU A 53 -7.40 -14.65 7.67
C GLU A 53 -8.16 -15.51 6.66
N GLU A 54 -9.08 -14.90 5.90
CA GLU A 54 -9.83 -15.56 4.83
C GLU A 54 -8.92 -16.08 3.69
N ALA A 55 -7.77 -15.44 3.49
CA ALA A 55 -6.75 -15.89 2.55
C ALA A 55 -5.87 -17.03 3.10
N GLY A 56 -5.95 -17.34 4.41
CA GLY A 56 -5.09 -18.32 5.07
C GLY A 56 -3.64 -17.83 5.26
N ILE A 57 -3.43 -16.52 5.28
CA ILE A 57 -2.11 -15.89 5.37
C ILE A 57 -1.91 -15.39 6.81
N GLY A 58 -0.98 -16.03 7.53
CA GLY A 58 -0.62 -15.59 8.88
C GLY A 58 0.11 -14.24 8.86
N TYR A 59 -0.14 -13.42 9.87
CA TYR A 59 0.42 -12.08 10.01
C TYR A 59 0.60 -11.72 11.48
N ASP A 60 1.50 -10.80 11.77
CA ASP A 60 1.49 -10.08 13.04
C ASP A 60 0.90 -8.69 12.79
N TYR A 61 0.21 -8.13 13.76
CA TYR A 61 -0.43 -6.82 13.67
C TYR A 61 0.13 -5.89 14.71
N CYS A 62 0.54 -4.69 14.29
CA CYS A 62 0.83 -3.58 15.19
C CYS A 62 0.20 -2.30 14.62
N ASP A 63 -0.54 -1.57 15.43
CA ASP A 63 -1.21 -0.33 15.02
C ASP A 63 -0.21 0.82 14.78
N VAL A 64 0.84 0.91 15.60
CA VAL A 64 1.86 1.97 15.55
C VAL A 64 3.31 1.43 15.56
N PRO A 65 3.71 0.52 14.66
CA PRO A 65 5.04 -0.07 14.65
C PRO A 65 6.11 0.99 14.45
N THR A 66 7.25 0.74 15.08
CA THR A 66 8.50 1.47 14.90
C THR A 66 9.50 0.60 14.12
N PRO A 67 10.60 1.17 13.60
CA PRO A 67 11.70 0.38 13.05
C PRO A 67 12.26 -0.67 14.01
N GLU A 68 12.19 -0.43 15.32
CA GLU A 68 12.61 -1.38 16.35
C GLU A 68 11.69 -2.61 16.38
N ILE A 69 10.36 -2.41 16.38
CA ILE A 69 9.39 -3.50 16.32
C ILE A 69 9.56 -4.32 15.03
N LEU A 70 9.82 -3.66 13.90
CA LEU A 70 10.15 -4.34 12.64
C LEU A 70 11.43 -5.18 12.75
N ALA A 71 12.46 -4.67 13.44
CA ALA A 71 13.73 -5.35 13.63
C ALA A 71 13.62 -6.56 14.57
N ASP A 72 12.72 -6.51 15.54
CA ASP A 72 12.40 -7.64 16.42
C ASP A 72 11.71 -8.78 15.67
N GLY A 73 11.14 -8.52 14.49
CA GLY A 73 10.55 -9.53 13.62
C GLY A 73 9.28 -10.17 14.19
N VAL A 74 8.99 -11.39 13.73
CA VAL A 74 7.83 -12.19 14.15
C VAL A 74 7.77 -12.29 15.67
N GLY A 75 6.59 -12.13 16.24
CA GLY A 75 6.34 -12.08 17.68
C GLY A 75 6.47 -10.69 18.30
N LEU A 76 6.79 -9.66 17.50
CA LEU A 76 6.78 -8.24 17.89
C LEU A 76 7.63 -7.92 19.14
N GLY A 77 8.70 -8.70 19.37
CA GLY A 77 9.55 -8.57 20.56
C GLY A 77 8.82 -8.85 21.88
N ASP A 78 7.80 -9.70 21.86
CA ASP A 78 6.97 -10.05 23.03
C ASP A 78 6.19 -8.87 23.65
N ARG A 79 5.98 -7.79 22.88
CA ARG A 79 5.17 -6.66 23.33
C ARG A 79 3.70 -7.06 23.44
N GLU A 80 3.05 -6.60 24.51
CA GLU A 80 1.62 -6.80 24.76
C GLU A 80 0.86 -5.49 24.51
N SER A 81 -0.42 -5.60 24.16
CA SER A 81 -1.27 -4.42 23.98
C SER A 81 -1.47 -3.65 25.29
N GLU A 82 -1.39 -2.33 25.20
CA GLU A 82 -1.62 -1.40 26.29
C GLU A 82 -2.40 -0.16 25.79
N PRO A 83 -2.94 0.70 26.66
CA PRO A 83 -3.66 1.89 26.20
C PRO A 83 -2.80 2.76 25.27
N GLY A 84 -3.22 2.89 24.01
CA GLY A 84 -2.51 3.66 22.98
C GLY A 84 -1.50 2.87 22.15
N PHE A 85 -1.36 1.56 22.39
CA PHE A 85 -0.51 0.65 21.60
C PHE A 85 -1.17 -0.72 21.49
N HIS A 86 -1.29 -1.24 20.27
CA HIS A 86 -1.93 -2.52 20.04
C HIS A 86 -1.05 -3.45 19.21
N ALA A 87 -0.84 -4.66 19.74
CA ALA A 87 -0.01 -5.69 19.15
C ALA A 87 -0.67 -7.07 19.25
N GLU A 88 -0.72 -7.79 18.14
CA GLU A 88 -1.24 -9.15 18.07
C GLU A 88 -0.35 -10.03 17.20
N VAL A 89 -0.21 -11.30 17.57
CA VAL A 89 0.60 -12.28 16.85
C VAL A 89 -0.32 -13.37 16.31
N HIS A 90 -0.56 -13.34 14.99
CA HIS A 90 -1.33 -14.36 14.26
C HIS A 90 -0.45 -15.18 13.30
N THR A 91 0.86 -14.92 13.28
CA THR A 91 1.81 -15.76 12.54
C THR A 91 1.90 -17.15 13.17
N ASP A 92 1.92 -18.19 12.33
CA ASP A 92 2.15 -19.57 12.76
C ASP A 92 3.60 -19.73 13.29
N LEU A 93 3.76 -19.68 14.61
CA LEU A 93 5.06 -19.78 15.29
C LEU A 93 5.70 -21.18 15.17
N SER A 94 4.95 -22.19 14.73
CA SER A 94 5.54 -23.48 14.39
C SER A 94 6.39 -23.37 13.12
N LYS A 95 5.98 -22.52 12.16
CA LYS A 95 6.65 -22.27 10.87
C LYS A 95 7.65 -21.12 10.93
N PHE A 96 7.30 -19.99 11.54
CA PHE A 96 8.17 -18.82 11.67
C PHE A 96 8.44 -18.53 13.14
N LYS A 97 9.65 -18.80 13.61
CA LYS A 97 10.01 -18.57 15.03
C LYS A 97 10.02 -17.09 15.35
N LYS A 98 9.80 -16.74 16.62
CA LYS A 98 9.98 -15.36 17.11
C LYS A 98 11.36 -14.84 16.71
N GLY A 99 11.46 -13.58 16.31
CA GLY A 99 12.69 -13.01 15.76
C GLY A 99 12.88 -13.20 14.26
N THR A 100 12.02 -13.97 13.58
CA THR A 100 12.14 -14.13 12.11
C THR A 100 11.86 -12.79 11.44
N PRO A 101 12.75 -12.26 10.58
CA PRO A 101 12.51 -10.98 9.91
C PRO A 101 11.28 -11.03 9.01
N TYR A 102 10.43 -10.00 9.09
CA TYR A 102 9.34 -9.82 8.15
C TYR A 102 9.86 -9.66 6.73
N ARG A 103 9.14 -10.24 5.76
CA ARG A 103 9.43 -10.09 4.34
C ARG A 103 8.45 -9.16 3.65
N THR A 104 7.27 -8.97 4.23
CA THR A 104 6.25 -8.08 3.71
C THR A 104 5.62 -7.25 4.84
N VAL A 105 5.36 -5.98 4.57
CA VAL A 105 4.52 -5.11 5.39
C VAL A 105 3.32 -4.67 4.57
N ILE A 106 2.12 -4.87 5.11
CA ILE A 106 0.87 -4.40 4.51
C ILE A 106 0.38 -3.19 5.31
N MET A 107 0.28 -2.04 4.63
CA MET A 107 -0.14 -0.77 5.23
C MET A 107 -1.54 -0.41 4.74
N ALA A 108 -2.52 -0.42 5.64
CA ALA A 108 -3.88 0.02 5.33
C ALA A 108 -3.97 1.55 5.41
N ILE A 109 -4.21 2.21 4.28
CA ILE A 109 -4.22 3.66 4.14
C ILE A 109 -5.62 4.20 4.41
N GLY A 110 -5.76 4.98 5.48
CA GLY A 110 -6.95 5.74 5.80
C GLY A 110 -6.76 6.47 7.12
N ALA A 111 -7.15 7.75 7.17
CA ALA A 111 -7.10 8.53 8.40
C ALA A 111 -8.40 8.38 9.22
N SER A 112 -8.25 8.41 10.54
CA SER A 112 -9.32 8.41 11.52
C SER A 112 -8.95 9.32 12.70
N LEU A 113 -9.58 10.49 12.78
CA LEU A 113 -9.35 11.43 13.90
C LEU A 113 -9.62 10.79 15.26
N LYS A 114 -10.66 9.94 15.34
CA LYS A 114 -10.98 9.18 16.56
C LYS A 114 -9.88 8.17 16.92
N GLY A 115 -9.40 7.43 15.92
CA GLY A 115 -8.33 6.43 16.12
C GLY A 115 -7.01 7.10 16.53
N MET A 116 -6.62 8.16 15.82
CA MET A 116 -5.45 8.95 16.15
C MET A 116 -5.54 9.54 17.57
N GLY A 117 -6.69 10.11 17.94
CA GLY A 117 -6.93 10.60 19.30
C GLY A 117 -6.81 9.53 20.39
N ALA A 118 -7.25 8.29 20.12
CA ALA A 118 -7.12 7.17 21.06
C ALA A 118 -5.66 6.67 21.18
N SER A 119 -4.91 6.69 20.08
CA SER A 119 -3.47 6.35 20.06
C SER A 119 -2.56 7.47 20.60
N GLY A 120 -3.11 8.68 20.81
CA GLY A 120 -2.32 9.86 21.16
C GLY A 120 -1.48 10.43 20.01
N LEU A 121 -1.65 9.94 18.78
CA LEU A 121 -0.93 10.41 17.60
C LEU A 121 -1.56 11.67 17.01
N THR A 122 -0.70 12.61 16.60
CA THR A 122 -1.07 13.67 15.65
C THR A 122 -0.79 13.21 14.23
N VAL A 123 -1.34 13.93 13.24
CA VAL A 123 -1.11 13.62 11.82
C VAL A 123 0.37 13.75 11.46
N GLU A 124 1.05 14.76 12.01
CA GLU A 124 2.50 15.00 11.79
C GLU A 124 3.34 13.89 12.40
N ALA A 125 2.98 13.44 13.62
CA ALA A 125 3.65 12.33 14.28
C ALA A 125 3.46 11.03 13.50
N GLU A 126 2.25 10.81 12.97
CA GLU A 126 1.92 9.65 12.14
C GLU A 126 2.69 9.65 10.82
N GLU A 127 2.75 10.78 10.10
CA GLU A 127 3.57 10.91 8.89
C GLU A 127 5.05 10.61 9.17
N ALA A 128 5.59 11.14 10.27
CA ALA A 128 6.97 10.90 10.68
C ALA A 128 7.22 9.42 11.02
N ARG A 129 6.26 8.76 11.68
CA ARG A 129 6.32 7.32 12.00
C ARG A 129 6.30 6.50 10.71
N LEU A 130 5.32 6.73 9.83
CA LEU A 130 5.19 6.05 8.55
C LEU A 130 6.45 6.21 7.71
N LYS A 131 7.02 7.42 7.65
CA LYS A 131 8.28 7.65 6.95
C LYS A 131 9.40 6.78 7.51
N LYS A 132 9.59 6.72 8.83
CA LYS A 132 10.64 5.89 9.47
C LYS A 132 10.44 4.39 9.19
N VAL A 133 9.21 3.92 9.29
CA VAL A 133 8.83 2.52 9.00
C VAL A 133 9.12 2.17 7.54
N ILE A 134 8.70 3.02 6.60
CA ILE A 134 8.94 2.81 5.17
C ILE A 134 10.43 2.89 4.85
N ASP A 135 11.17 3.85 5.44
CA ASP A 135 12.62 3.97 5.27
C ASP A 135 13.31 2.67 5.72
N TYR A 136 12.90 2.10 6.86
CA TYR A 136 13.42 0.82 7.35
C TYR A 136 13.09 -0.32 6.39
N CYS A 137 11.85 -0.42 5.92
CA CYS A 137 11.45 -1.46 4.98
C CYS A 137 12.28 -1.39 3.68
N GLN A 138 12.47 -0.20 3.13
CA GLN A 138 13.28 0.00 1.92
C GLN A 138 14.75 -0.37 2.13
N ALA A 139 15.34 0.04 3.26
CA ALA A 139 16.73 -0.28 3.61
C ALA A 139 16.95 -1.80 3.77
N ASN A 140 15.95 -2.51 4.28
CA ASN A 140 16.01 -3.95 4.55
C ASN A 140 15.35 -4.81 3.46
N LYS A 141 14.93 -4.21 2.34
CA LYS A 141 14.27 -4.88 1.21
C LYS A 141 13.01 -5.66 1.63
N ILE A 142 12.27 -5.12 2.60
CA ILE A 142 10.96 -5.62 3.01
C ILE A 142 9.93 -5.07 2.03
N PHE A 143 9.13 -5.96 1.45
CA PHE A 143 8.14 -5.62 0.44
C PHE A 143 6.97 -4.85 1.08
N ILE A 144 6.52 -3.75 0.47
CA ILE A 144 5.45 -2.91 0.99
C ILE A 144 4.23 -3.05 0.08
N ILE A 145 3.11 -3.54 0.63
CA ILE A 145 1.80 -3.51 -0.01
C ILE A 145 0.99 -2.38 0.63
N ALA A 146 0.64 -1.38 -0.16
CA ALA A 146 -0.24 -0.30 0.24
C ALA A 146 -1.68 -0.64 -0.14
N VAL A 147 -2.58 -0.67 0.84
CA VAL A 147 -3.98 -1.06 0.64
C VAL A 147 -4.90 0.10 0.99
N HIS A 148 -5.75 0.52 0.06
CA HIS A 148 -6.76 1.55 0.29
C HIS A 148 -8.16 1.02 -0.04
N ILE A 149 -8.87 0.56 0.99
CA ILE A 149 -10.17 -0.12 0.85
C ILE A 149 -11.35 0.66 1.45
N GLY A 150 -11.08 1.76 2.15
CA GLY A 150 -12.15 2.61 2.69
C GLY A 150 -12.85 3.47 1.63
N GLY A 151 -12.44 3.35 0.37
CA GLY A 151 -13.10 3.95 -0.77
C GLY A 151 -13.09 5.48 -0.76
N GLU A 152 -14.05 6.06 -1.47
CA GLU A 152 -14.16 7.53 -1.60
C GLU A 152 -14.29 8.22 -0.22
N SER A 153 -14.88 7.55 0.77
CA SER A 153 -15.04 8.07 2.14
C SER A 153 -13.71 8.31 2.87
N LYS A 154 -12.66 7.59 2.46
CA LYS A 154 -11.28 7.73 2.95
C LYS A 154 -10.40 8.53 2.01
N ARG A 155 -11.01 9.27 1.09
CA ARG A 155 -10.39 10.37 0.34
C ARG A 155 -10.75 11.70 1.00
N GLY A 156 -10.32 12.80 0.40
CA GLY A 156 -10.64 14.14 0.89
C GLY A 156 -10.09 15.22 -0.01
N ALA A 157 -10.29 16.47 0.40
CA ALA A 157 -9.67 17.61 -0.28
C ALA A 157 -8.12 17.49 -0.23
N PRO A 158 -7.40 18.08 -1.21
CA PRO A 158 -5.94 18.15 -1.16
C PRO A 158 -5.44 18.69 0.18
N GLY A 159 -4.48 18.00 0.78
CA GLY A 159 -3.92 18.35 2.09
C GLY A 159 -4.72 17.86 3.30
N SER A 160 -5.88 17.21 3.11
CA SER A 160 -6.59 16.51 4.19
C SER A 160 -5.77 15.37 4.77
N ASP A 161 -6.09 14.96 6.01
CA ASP A 161 -5.38 13.89 6.71
C ASP A 161 -5.35 12.58 5.92
N ASN A 162 -6.45 12.24 5.23
CA ASN A 162 -6.51 11.10 4.33
C ASN A 162 -5.49 11.21 3.18
N GLU A 163 -5.45 12.35 2.49
CA GLU A 163 -4.48 12.57 1.40
C GLU A 163 -3.04 12.60 1.90
N ARG A 164 -2.81 13.09 3.11
CA ARG A 164 -1.51 13.06 3.79
C ARG A 164 -1.01 11.63 4.03
N MET A 165 -1.88 10.72 4.49
CA MET A 165 -1.53 9.30 4.63
C MET A 165 -1.25 8.65 3.26
N ILE A 166 -2.02 9.00 2.23
CA ILE A 166 -1.80 8.53 0.86
C ILE A 166 -0.42 8.98 0.36
N GLU A 167 -0.07 10.26 0.51
CA GLU A 167 1.23 10.79 0.07
C GLU A 167 2.42 10.18 0.83
N ALA A 168 2.23 9.88 2.12
CA ALA A 168 3.28 9.26 2.93
C ALA A 168 3.59 7.83 2.47
N VAL A 169 2.56 7.06 2.11
CA VAL A 169 2.68 5.60 1.89
C VAL A 169 2.68 5.21 0.42
N ALA A 170 1.66 5.62 -0.35
CA ALA A 170 1.38 5.06 -1.67
C ALA A 170 2.54 5.21 -2.66
N PRO A 171 3.22 6.39 -2.78
CA PRO A 171 4.33 6.58 -3.72
C PRO A 171 5.60 5.79 -3.40
N ARG A 172 5.64 5.12 -2.24
CA ARG A 172 6.81 4.41 -1.72
C ARG A 172 6.59 2.91 -1.55
N SER A 173 5.42 2.42 -1.97
CA SER A 173 5.04 1.02 -1.93
C SER A 173 5.56 0.23 -3.14
N ASN A 174 5.54 -1.09 -3.04
CA ASN A 174 5.89 -1.99 -4.14
C ASN A 174 4.66 -2.53 -4.88
N LEU A 175 3.48 -2.46 -4.26
CA LEU A 175 2.18 -2.82 -4.83
C LEU A 175 1.11 -1.93 -4.21
N LEU A 176 0.24 -1.36 -5.05
CA LEU A 176 -0.96 -0.64 -4.65
C LEU A 176 -2.18 -1.50 -4.92
N ILE A 177 -3.01 -1.71 -3.90
CA ILE A 177 -4.32 -2.36 -4.01
C ILE A 177 -5.35 -1.36 -3.53
N VAL A 178 -6.27 -0.96 -4.40
CA VAL A 178 -7.27 0.06 -4.06
C VAL A 178 -8.64 -0.36 -4.54
N THR A 179 -9.69 0.09 -3.86
CA THR A 179 -11.04 -0.01 -4.42
C THR A 179 -11.21 1.01 -5.54
N ARG A 180 -11.96 0.65 -6.58
CA ARG A 180 -12.25 1.54 -7.72
C ARG A 180 -12.91 2.84 -7.28
N ASP A 181 -13.77 2.77 -6.27
CA ASP A 181 -14.43 3.96 -5.74
C ASP A 181 -13.45 4.92 -5.04
N GLY A 182 -12.45 4.39 -4.34
CA GLY A 182 -11.35 5.15 -3.73
C GLY A 182 -10.40 5.77 -4.74
N ASN A 183 -10.43 5.33 -6.00
CA ASN A 183 -9.62 5.84 -7.09
C ASN A 183 -10.43 6.54 -8.20
N LYS A 184 -11.68 6.96 -7.93
CA LYS A 184 -12.56 7.62 -8.92
C LYS A 184 -11.93 8.81 -9.64
N ASP A 185 -11.10 9.57 -8.93
CA ASP A 185 -10.38 10.75 -9.45
C ASP A 185 -9.05 10.40 -10.12
N GLY A 186 -8.71 9.11 -10.24
CA GLY A 186 -7.46 8.62 -10.80
C GLY A 186 -6.23 8.92 -9.94
N ARG A 187 -6.41 9.28 -8.66
CA ARG A 187 -5.32 9.66 -7.76
C ARG A 187 -4.24 8.59 -7.64
N PHE A 188 -4.64 7.35 -7.34
CA PHE A 188 -3.73 6.22 -7.21
C PHE A 188 -3.18 5.82 -8.57
N SER A 189 -3.96 5.89 -9.65
CA SER A 189 -3.45 5.68 -11.01
C SER A 189 -2.33 6.66 -11.36
N LYS A 190 -2.46 7.93 -10.97
CA LYS A 190 -1.42 8.95 -11.16
C LYS A 190 -0.17 8.64 -10.34
N ILE A 191 -0.32 8.29 -9.06
CA ILE A 191 0.82 7.90 -8.21
C ILE A 191 1.53 6.68 -8.79
N ALA A 192 0.78 5.63 -9.12
CA ALA A 192 1.27 4.39 -9.68
C ALA A 192 2.05 4.60 -10.98
N SER A 193 1.50 5.39 -11.91
CA SER A 193 2.16 5.75 -13.17
C SER A 193 3.44 6.54 -12.94
N GLN A 194 3.42 7.56 -12.08
CA GLN A 194 4.58 8.42 -11.80
C GLN A 194 5.72 7.69 -11.10
N LYS A 195 5.40 6.68 -10.28
CA LYS A 195 6.37 5.91 -9.50
C LYS A 195 6.67 4.53 -10.08
N ASN A 196 6.04 4.18 -11.19
CA ASN A 196 6.09 2.86 -11.81
C ASN A 196 5.77 1.73 -10.82
N ILE A 197 4.67 1.89 -10.07
CA ILE A 197 4.18 0.92 -9.08
C ILE A 197 3.01 0.15 -9.69
N PRO A 198 2.98 -1.19 -9.57
CA PRO A 198 1.79 -1.98 -9.88
C PRO A 198 0.57 -1.53 -9.10
N LEU A 199 -0.51 -1.24 -9.80
CA LEU A 199 -1.81 -0.88 -9.25
C LEU A 199 -2.83 -1.95 -9.60
N VAL A 200 -3.52 -2.46 -8.59
CA VAL A 200 -4.67 -3.35 -8.73
C VAL A 200 -5.90 -2.63 -8.19
N GLU A 201 -6.91 -2.47 -9.06
CA GLU A 201 -8.19 -1.87 -8.70
C GLU A 201 -9.28 -2.94 -8.58
N VAL A 202 -9.83 -3.09 -7.39
CA VAL A 202 -10.92 -4.05 -7.08
C VAL A 202 -12.27 -3.33 -6.97
N ASN A 203 -13.38 -4.02 -7.22
CA ASN A 203 -14.69 -3.42 -6.96
C ASN A 203 -15.03 -3.41 -5.47
N TYR A 204 -14.66 -4.48 -4.77
CA TYR A 204 -15.00 -4.73 -3.38
C TYR A 204 -13.82 -5.34 -2.64
N ALA A 205 -13.71 -5.07 -1.34
CA ALA A 205 -12.59 -5.53 -0.52
C ALA A 205 -12.43 -7.07 -0.50
N LEU A 206 -13.52 -7.84 -0.62
CA LEU A 206 -13.45 -9.31 -0.65
C LEU A 206 -12.72 -9.87 -1.88
N GLU A 207 -12.66 -9.15 -3.00
CA GLU A 207 -11.86 -9.58 -4.17
C GLU A 207 -10.35 -9.64 -3.85
N ILE A 208 -9.92 -8.96 -2.77
CA ILE A 208 -8.52 -8.94 -2.34
C ILE A 208 -8.09 -10.29 -1.75
N VAL A 209 -9.01 -11.12 -1.26
CA VAL A 209 -8.70 -12.46 -0.72
C VAL A 209 -7.97 -13.31 -1.76
N ASP A 210 -8.57 -13.46 -2.94
CA ASP A 210 -7.97 -14.26 -4.02
C ASP A 210 -6.77 -13.57 -4.67
N LEU A 211 -6.71 -12.24 -4.63
CA LEU A 211 -5.54 -11.49 -5.05
C LEU A 211 -4.34 -11.78 -4.15
N LEU A 212 -4.52 -11.74 -2.82
CA LEU A 212 -3.43 -12.00 -1.88
C LEU A 212 -2.95 -13.44 -1.95
N LYS A 213 -3.85 -14.42 -2.15
CA LYS A 213 -3.44 -15.80 -2.43
C LYS A 213 -2.44 -15.85 -3.59
N LYS A 214 -2.75 -15.22 -4.72
CA LYS A 214 -1.84 -15.17 -5.89
C LYS A 214 -0.54 -14.39 -5.63
N VAL A 215 -0.60 -13.35 -4.80
CA VAL A 215 0.57 -12.54 -4.44
C VAL A 215 1.55 -13.33 -3.55
N PHE A 216 1.04 -14.23 -2.70
CA PHE A 216 1.84 -15.02 -1.76
C PHE A 216 2.07 -16.50 -2.18
N GLU A 217 1.52 -16.93 -3.32
CA GLU A 217 1.82 -18.19 -4.04
C GLU A 217 3.19 -18.18 -4.73
#